data_AF-A0A2K8U280-F1
#
_entry.id   AF-A0A2K8U280-F1
#
_cell.length_a   1.000
_cell.length_b   1.000
_cell.length_c   1.000
_cell.angle_alpha   90.00
_cell.angle_beta   90.00
_cell.angle_gamma   90.00
#
_symmetry.space_group_name_H-M   'P 1'
#
loop_
_entity.id
_entity.type
_entity.pdbx_description
1 polymer ?
#
loop_
_entity_poly.entity_id
_entity_poly.type
_entity_poly.pdbx_seq_one_letter_code
_entity_poly.pdbx_strand_id
1 'polypeptide(L)' 'MSKQIQIAVPDFVDLDAAEMRLLLAAALYDQGRLSLGQGAEMAGLSKRAFMESLGGCGASVFNHSPEDLARDLANA' A
#
# COMPACT_ATOMS: atom_id res chain seq x y z
N MET A 1 4.24 15.15 14.30
CA MET A 1 5.66 14.72 14.26
C MET A 1 5.83 13.85 13.03
N SER A 2 6.68 14.22 12.07
CA SER A 2 7.02 13.40 10.91
C SER A 2 8.39 12.74 11.11
N LYS A 3 8.59 11.55 10.54
CA LYS A 3 9.88 10.85 10.49
C LYS A 3 10.35 10.74 9.04
N GLN A 4 11.64 10.93 8.79
CA GLN A 4 12.26 10.69 7.48
C GLN A 4 13.02 9.37 7.49
N ILE A 5 12.91 8.62 6.40
CA ILE A 5 13.60 7.35 6.14
C ILE A 5 14.29 7.49 4.78
N GLN A 6 15.56 7.12 4.70
CA GLN A 6 16.33 7.08 3.45
C GLN A 6 16.58 5.63 3.05
N ILE A 7 16.39 5.32 1.77
CA ILE A 7 16.55 3.97 1.21
C ILE A 7 17.32 4.12 -0.10
N ALA A 8 18.36 3.32 -0.29
CA ALA A 8 19.04 3.20 -1.57
C ALA A 8 18.23 2.26 -2.46
N VAL A 9 17.78 2.76 -3.61
CA VAL A 9 17.06 1.98 -4.62
C VAL A 9 18.05 1.70 -5.76
N PRO A 10 18.09 0.48 -6.31
CA PRO A 10 18.95 0.18 -7.46
C PRO A 10 18.58 1.02 -8.68
N ASP A 11 19.57 1.56 -9.40
CA ASP A 11 19.36 2.49 -10.52
C ASP A 11 18.55 1.91 -11.70
N PHE A 12 18.45 0.58 -11.80
CA PHE A 12 17.66 -0.08 -12.84
C PHE A 12 16.16 -0.18 -12.50
N VAL A 13 15.77 0.19 -11.27
CA VAL A 13 14.37 0.25 -10.85
C VAL A 13 13.84 1.62 -11.23
N ASP A 14 12.94 1.65 -12.22
CA ASP A 14 12.21 2.86 -12.59
C ASP A 14 11.12 3.11 -11.53
N LEU A 15 11.44 3.94 -10.55
CA LEU A 15 10.55 4.29 -9.45
C LEU A 15 10.81 5.73 -9.02
N ASP A 16 9.76 6.55 -9.03
CA ASP A 16 9.85 7.91 -8.53
C ASP A 16 9.44 8.05 -7.05
N ALA A 17 9.69 9.23 -6.48
CA ALA A 17 9.38 9.49 -5.08
C ALA A 17 7.87 9.52 -4.78
N ALA A 18 7.02 9.84 -5.76
CA ALA A 18 5.56 9.88 -5.61
C ALA A 18 4.99 8.45 -5.60
N GLU A 19 5.44 7.60 -6.50
CA GLU A 19 5.11 6.17 -6.54
C GLU A 19 5.54 5.49 -5.24
N MET A 20 6.76 5.75 -4.76
CA MET A 20 7.23 5.19 -3.48
C MET A 20 6.37 5.63 -2.28
N ARG A 21 5.94 6.90 -2.24
CA ARG A 21 5.03 7.39 -1.19
C ARG A 21 3.67 6.71 -1.26
N LEU A 22 3.11 6.55 -2.46
CA LEU A 22 1.83 5.91 -2.66
C LEU A 22 1.87 4.43 -2.25
N LEU A 23 2.89 3.68 -2.70
CA LEU A 23 3.09 2.27 -2.35
C LEU A 23 3.24 2.08 -0.84
N LEU A 24 4.05 2.91 -0.18
CA LEU A 24 4.24 2.83 1.26
C LEU A 24 2.97 3.21 2.04
N ALA A 25 2.27 4.26 1.61
CA ALA A 25 1.01 4.66 2.21
C ALA A 25 -0.07 3.58 2.07
N ALA A 26 -0.16 2.94 0.90
CA ALA A 26 -1.08 1.84 0.63
C ALA A 26 -0.76 0.62 1.51
N ALA A 27 0.51 0.22 1.59
CA ALA A 27 0.94 -0.90 2.43
C ALA A 27 0.67 -0.66 3.94
N LEU A 28 0.90 0.55 4.42
CA LEU A 28 0.64 0.90 5.82
C LEU A 28 -0.87 1.03 6.12
N TYR A 29 -1.66 1.47 5.14
CA TYR A 29 -3.13 1.47 5.24
C TYR A 29 -3.67 0.03 5.30
N ASP A 30 -3.18 -0.86 4.44
CA ASP A 30 -3.56 -2.27 4.40
C ASP A 30 -3.26 -2.99 5.74
N GLN A 31 -2.12 -2.66 6.35
CA GLN A 31 -1.76 -3.13 7.69
C GLN A 31 -2.55 -2.48 8.84
N GLY A 32 -3.51 -1.59 8.56
CA GLY A 32 -4.28 -0.84 9.56
C GLY A 32 -3.47 0.18 10.36
N ARG A 33 -2.22 0.47 9.95
CA ARG A 33 -1.32 1.41 10.64
C ARG A 33 -1.59 2.86 10.25
N LEU A 34 -2.20 3.09 9.10
CA LEU A 34 -2.72 4.38 8.68
C LEU A 34 -4.23 4.28 8.45
N SER A 35 -4.97 5.28 8.89
CA SER A 35 -6.33 5.49 8.37
C SER A 35 -6.28 5.93 6.91
N LEU A 36 -7.40 5.81 6.19
CA LEU A 36 -7.52 6.30 4.80
C LEU A 36 -7.09 7.77 4.66
N GLY A 37 -7.41 8.60 5.65
CA GLY A 37 -7.02 10.02 5.66
C GLY A 37 -5.51 10.23 5.81
N GLN A 38 -4.89 9.49 6.72
CA GLN A 38 -3.44 9.57 6.93
C GLN A 38 -2.64 8.98 5.76
N GLY A 39 -3.15 7.90 5.14
CA GLY A 39 -2.58 7.35 3.91
C GLY A 39 -2.65 8.34 2.76
N ALA A 40 -3.79 9.02 2.58
CA ALA A 40 -3.94 10.06 1.57
C ALA A 40 -2.98 11.24 1.80
N GLU A 41 -2.85 11.71 3.05
CA GLU A 41 -1.91 12.77 3.43
C GLU A 41 -0.46 12.36 3.12
N MET A 42 -0.06 11.14 3.47
CA MET A 42 1.27 10.60 3.20
C MET A 42 1.56 10.45 1.71
N ALA A 43 0.57 10.05 0.91
CA ALA A 43 0.67 9.95 -0.54
C ALA A 43 0.66 11.33 -1.25
N GLY A 44 0.30 12.41 -0.54
CA GLY A 44 0.11 13.74 -1.15
C GLY A 44 -1.15 13.81 -2.02
N LEU A 45 -2.17 13.03 -1.69
CA LEU A 45 -3.41 12.90 -2.45
C LEU A 45 -4.64 13.33 -1.63
N SER A 46 -5.74 13.62 -2.32
CA SER A 46 -7.05 13.68 -1.66
C SER A 46 -7.48 12.29 -1.19
N LYS A 47 -8.35 12.22 -0.18
CA LYS A 47 -8.91 10.92 0.30
C LYS A 47 -9.54 10.10 -0.83
N ARG A 48 -10.26 10.76 -1.75
CA ARG A 48 -10.88 10.12 -2.91
C ARG A 48 -9.83 9.58 -3.88
N ALA A 49 -8.85 10.39 -4.26
CA ALA A 49 -7.78 9.98 -5.17
C ALA A 49 -6.94 8.84 -4.59
N PHE A 50 -6.65 8.87 -3.29
CA PHE A 50 -5.97 7.78 -2.60
C PHE A 50 -6.81 6.50 -2.64
N MET A 51 -8.11 6.56 -2.32
CA MET A 51 -9.01 5.41 -2.41
C MET A 51 -9.06 4.80 -3.81
N GLU A 52 -9.13 5.63 -4.86
CA GLU A 52 -9.07 5.19 -6.26
C GLU A 52 -7.74 4.51 -6.59
N SER A 53 -6.63 5.03 -6.05
CA SER A 53 -5.29 4.50 -6.28
C SER A 53 -5.05 3.15 -5.59
N LEU A 54 -5.73 2.85 -4.48
CA LEU A 54 -5.59 1.58 -3.76
C LEU A 54 -5.93 0.38 -4.64
N GLY A 55 -6.92 0.51 -5.53
CA GLY A 55 -7.29 -0.55 -6.48
C GLY A 55 -6.21 -0.84 -7.52
N GLY A 56 -5.34 0.14 -7.83
CA GLY A 56 -4.23 -0.01 -8.78
C GLY A 56 -2.90 -0.42 -8.13
N CYS A 57 -2.73 -0.18 -6.82
CA CYS A 57 -1.47 -0.43 -6.12
C CYS A 57 -1.24 -1.92 -5.76
N GLY A 58 -2.14 -2.83 -6.12
CA GLY A 58 -2.02 -4.23 -5.72
C GLY A 58 -2.04 -4.43 -4.20
N ALA A 59 -2.51 -3.43 -3.43
CA ALA A 59 -2.91 -3.64 -2.05
C ALA A 59 -3.95 -4.74 -2.12
N SER A 60 -3.56 -5.93 -1.69
CA SER A 60 -4.40 -7.10 -1.79
C SER A 60 -5.59 -6.83 -0.87
N VAL A 61 -6.67 -6.26 -1.43
CA VAL A 61 -7.95 -6.05 -0.74
C VAL A 61 -8.45 -7.37 -0.13
N PHE A 62 -7.88 -8.49 -0.60
CA PHE A 62 -7.92 -9.79 0.03
C PHE A 62 -6.50 -10.31 0.26
N ASN A 63 -5.92 -10.04 1.43
CA ASN A 63 -4.69 -10.68 1.88
C ASN A 63 -5.01 -12.13 2.30
N HIS A 64 -5.29 -13.01 1.33
CA HIS A 64 -5.17 -14.44 1.56
C HIS A 64 -3.85 -14.88 0.95
N SER A 65 -2.97 -15.45 1.78
CA SER A 65 -1.87 -16.23 1.23
C SER A 65 -2.44 -17.37 0.37
N PRO A 66 -1.69 -17.92 -0.61
CA PRO A 66 -2.11 -19.11 -1.34
C PRO A 66 -2.49 -20.27 -0.40
N GLU A 67 -1.88 -20.31 0.78
CA GLU A 67 -2.11 -21.29 1.85
C GLU A 67 -3.45 -21.08 2.55
N ASP A 68 -3.83 -19.82 2.82
CA ASP A 68 -5.13 -19.47 3.39
C ASP A 68 -6.27 -19.71 2.39
N LEU A 69 -6.05 -19.38 1.12
CA LEU A 69 -7.01 -19.65 0.04
C LEU A 69 -7.23 -21.17 -0.14
N ALA A 70 -6.16 -21.96 -0.04
CA ALA A 70 -6.25 -23.42 -0.09
C ALA A 70 -7.00 -24.01 1.12
N ARG A 71 -6.87 -23.43 2.31
CA ARG A 71 -7.62 -23.86 3.51
C ARG A 71 -9.10 -23.56 3.40
N ASP A 72 -9.48 -22.41 2.88
CA ASP A 72 -10.89 -22.04 2.73
C ASP A 72 -11.58 -22.90 1.66
N LEU A 73 -10.88 -23.22 0.56
CA LEU A 73 -11.41 -24.12 -0.48
C LEU A 73 -11.56 -25.57 0.02
N ALA A 74 -10.69 -26.01 0.93
CA ALA A 74 -10.75 -27.37 1.48
C ALA A 74 -11.85 -27.56 2.54
N ASN A 75 -12.40 -26.47 3.10
CA ASN A 75 -13.44 -26.50 4.13
C ASN A 75 -14.84 -26.10 3.61
N ALA A 76 -15.00 -25.94 2.30
CA ALA A 76 -16.28 -25.72 1.61
C ALA A 76 -16.88 -27.03 1.08
#